data_AF-N8W8Z4-F1
#
_entry.id   AF-N8W8Z4-F1
#
_cell.length_a   1.000
_cell.length_b   1.000
_cell.length_c   1.000
_cell.angle_alpha   90.00
_cell.angle_beta   90.00
_cell.angle_gamma   90.00
#
_symmetry.space_group_name_H-M   'P 1'
#
loop_
_entity.id
_entity.type
_entity.pdbx_description
1 polymer ?
#
loop_
_entity_poly.entity_id
_entity_poly.type
_entity_poly.pdbx_seq_one_letter_code
_entity_poly.pdbx_strand_id
1 'polypeptide(L)'
;MKKLVILLISTVICGSVYSADDIFSKDKSLLILNNDEPHKEVKSSEQFDFFESMKQQEQDRVNQRNYELEQAHVAQQHTSNMSPHDRSQYYLEHRHFDALNAQGHEQQFNSILKAKNRGLISEKDYQQKIAKHTPVSLDQRNNQLKFSIPIGE
;
A
#
# COMPACT_ATOMS: atom_id res chain seq x y z
N MET A 1 35.22 -1.56 -56.35
CA MET A 1 33.81 -1.97 -56.52
C MET A 1 33.31 -2.64 -55.23
N LYS A 2 32.88 -1.84 -54.24
CA LYS A 2 32.39 -2.29 -52.92
C LYS A 2 31.36 -1.30 -52.35
N LYS A 3 30.41 -0.84 -53.18
CA LYS A 3 29.36 0.12 -52.78
C LYS A 3 27.99 -0.19 -53.43
N LEU A 4 27.70 -1.47 -53.70
CA LEU A 4 26.42 -1.91 -54.29
C LEU A 4 25.89 -3.18 -53.62
N VAL A 5 26.06 -3.32 -52.30
CA VAL A 5 25.50 -4.48 -51.56
C VAL A 5 24.59 -4.06 -50.40
N ILE A 6 24.46 -2.75 -50.11
CA ILE A 6 23.66 -2.25 -48.98
C ILE A 6 22.26 -1.77 -49.42
N LEU A 7 21.77 -2.20 -50.59
CA LEU A 7 20.46 -1.79 -51.13
C LEU A 7 19.52 -2.98 -51.37
N LEU A 8 19.71 -4.09 -50.65
CA LEU A 8 18.85 -5.28 -50.74
C LEU A 8 18.29 -5.75 -49.38
N ILE A 9 18.51 -5.01 -48.29
CA ILE A 9 17.94 -5.34 -46.97
C ILE A 9 16.78 -4.38 -46.60
N SER A 10 16.52 -3.33 -47.38
CA SER A 10 15.53 -2.31 -47.04
C SER A 10 14.11 -2.55 -47.58
N THR A 11 13.80 -3.71 -48.15
CA THR A 11 12.48 -3.96 -48.78
C THR A 11 11.90 -5.33 -48.45
N VAL A 12 11.82 -5.72 -47.18
CA VAL A 12 10.89 -6.79 -46.75
C VAL A 12 10.42 -6.53 -45.32
N ILE A 13 9.57 -5.53 -45.12
CA ILE A 13 8.46 -5.61 -44.15
C ILE A 13 7.28 -4.88 -44.79
N CYS A 14 6.65 -5.51 -45.78
CA CYS A 14 5.28 -5.18 -46.14
C CYS A 14 4.40 -5.64 -44.96
N GLY A 15 4.04 -4.70 -44.09
CA GLY A 15 2.93 -4.93 -43.15
C GLY A 15 1.67 -5.15 -43.97
N SER A 16 1.05 -6.32 -43.83
CA SER A 16 -0.31 -6.52 -44.29
C SER A 16 -1.20 -5.51 -43.59
N VAL A 17 -1.82 -4.62 -44.36
CA VAL A 17 -3.00 -3.87 -43.92
C VAL A 17 -4.05 -4.90 -43.52
N TYR A 18 -4.21 -5.09 -42.21
CA TYR A 18 -5.33 -5.82 -41.67
C TYR A 18 -6.57 -4.95 -41.87
N SER A 19 -7.49 -5.41 -42.72
CA SER A 19 -8.79 -4.77 -42.90
C SER A 19 -9.52 -4.76 -41.55
N ALA A 20 -10.17 -3.64 -41.22
CA ALA A 20 -10.95 -3.49 -39.98
C ALA A 20 -12.25 -4.33 -39.96
N ASP A 21 -12.56 -5.02 -41.06
CA ASP A 21 -13.82 -5.76 -41.22
C ASP A 21 -13.84 -7.14 -40.54
N ASP A 22 -12.72 -7.62 -40.01
CA ASP A 22 -12.66 -8.96 -39.38
C ASP A 22 -12.75 -8.92 -37.84
N ILE A 23 -13.07 -7.76 -37.26
CA ILE A 23 -13.31 -7.61 -35.81
C ILE A 23 -14.64 -8.27 -35.39
N PHE A 24 -15.56 -8.50 -36.34
CA PHE A 24 -16.87 -9.10 -36.06
C PHE A 24 -16.91 -10.63 -36.12
N SER A 25 -15.83 -11.29 -36.58
CA SER A 25 -15.75 -12.75 -36.69
C SER A 25 -15.07 -13.43 -35.51
N LYS A 26 -14.51 -12.67 -34.56
CA LYS A 26 -13.99 -13.22 -33.30
C LYS A 26 -15.14 -13.53 -32.35
N ASP A 27 -15.13 -14.76 -31.83
CA ASP A 27 -16.05 -15.24 -30.80
C ASP A 27 -16.17 -14.20 -29.69
N LYS A 28 -17.37 -13.63 -29.60
CA LYS A 28 -17.74 -12.65 -28.60
C LYS A 28 -17.64 -13.29 -27.22
N SER A 29 -16.49 -13.17 -26.55
CA SER A 29 -16.44 -13.20 -25.09
C SER A 29 -16.90 -11.84 -24.54
N LEU A 30 -18.04 -11.35 -25.02
CA LEU A 30 -18.79 -10.28 -24.41
C LEU A 30 -19.96 -10.97 -23.74
N LEU A 31 -20.08 -10.82 -22.43
CA LEU A 31 -21.23 -11.26 -21.66
C LEU A 31 -22.40 -10.35 -22.06
N ILE A 32 -22.97 -10.59 -23.25
CA ILE A 32 -24.21 -9.98 -23.69
C ILE A 32 -25.30 -10.72 -22.94
N LEU A 33 -25.85 -10.06 -21.92
CA LEU A 33 -27.04 -10.53 -21.23
C LEU A 33 -28.21 -10.42 -22.22
N ASN A 34 -28.53 -11.53 -22.88
CA ASN A 34 -29.74 -11.63 -23.70
C ASN A 34 -30.95 -11.55 -22.75
N ASN A 35 -31.61 -10.39 -22.71
CA ASN A 35 -32.83 -10.15 -21.93
C ASN A 35 -34.05 -10.74 -22.64
N ASP A 36 -34.14 -12.07 -22.74
CA ASP A 36 -35.34 -12.77 -23.24
C ASP A 36 -35.83 -13.89 -22.29
N GLU A 37 -35.48 -13.81 -21.00
CA GLU A 37 -36.14 -14.58 -19.95
C GLU A 37 -36.75 -13.61 -18.93
N PRO A 38 -37.98 -13.85 -18.44
CA PRO A 38 -38.56 -13.01 -17.41
C PRO A 38 -37.62 -13.06 -16.22
N HIS A 39 -37.08 -11.89 -15.87
CA HIS A 39 -36.21 -11.71 -14.71
C HIS A 39 -36.81 -12.49 -13.54
N LYS A 40 -36.17 -13.60 -13.16
CA LYS A 40 -36.39 -14.15 -11.83
C LYS A 40 -35.92 -13.05 -10.91
N GLU A 41 -36.87 -12.30 -10.35
CA GLU A 41 -36.63 -11.42 -9.23
C GLU A 41 -35.86 -12.25 -8.21
N VAL A 42 -34.55 -12.02 -8.14
CA VAL A 42 -33.79 -12.41 -6.98
C VAL A 42 -34.43 -11.60 -5.87
N LYS A 43 -35.32 -12.23 -5.11
CA LYS A 43 -35.88 -11.67 -3.89
C LYS A 43 -34.77 -11.55 -2.86
N SER A 44 -33.85 -10.63 -3.11
CA SER A 44 -32.97 -10.08 -2.09
C SER A 44 -33.88 -9.28 -1.16
N SER A 45 -34.42 -9.96 -0.15
CA SER A 45 -35.13 -9.33 0.96
C SER A 45 -34.17 -8.60 1.92
N GLU A 46 -32.88 -8.59 1.62
CA GLU A 46 -31.87 -7.86 2.35
C GLU A 46 -31.73 -6.44 1.78
N GLN A 47 -32.45 -5.50 2.39
CA GLN A 47 -32.18 -4.08 2.23
C GLN A 47 -30.87 -3.77 2.98
N PHE A 48 -29.78 -3.56 2.25
CA PHE A 48 -28.49 -3.16 2.83
C PHE A 48 -28.55 -1.70 3.27
N ASP A 49 -28.42 -1.44 4.56
CA ASP A 49 -28.34 -0.09 5.10
C ASP A 49 -26.88 0.39 5.13
N PHE A 50 -26.53 1.26 4.18
CA PHE A 50 -25.20 1.88 4.09
C PHE A 50 -24.84 2.70 5.32
N PHE A 51 -25.81 3.31 6.01
CA PHE A 51 -25.55 4.13 7.20
C PHE A 51 -25.22 3.26 8.40
N GLU A 52 -25.95 2.16 8.62
CA GLU A 52 -25.62 1.20 9.67
C GLU A 52 -24.28 0.52 9.41
N SER A 53 -24.01 0.12 8.15
CA SER A 53 -22.73 -0.46 7.78
C SER A 53 -21.55 0.49 8.03
N MET A 54 -21.69 1.78 7.70
CA MET A 54 -20.65 2.79 7.96
C MET A 54 -20.42 2.99 9.46
N LYS A 55 -21.50 3.03 10.25
CA LYS A 55 -21.40 3.17 11.72
C LYS A 55 -20.70 1.96 12.35
N GLN A 56 -21.00 0.75 11.88
CA GLN A 56 -20.34 -0.46 12.33
C GLN A 56 -18.85 -0.46 11.97
N GLN A 57 -18.50 -0.07 10.73
CA GLN A 57 -17.11 0.06 10.30
C GLN A 57 -16.31 1.05 11.16
N GLU A 58 -16.88 2.22 11.46
CA GLU A 58 -16.21 3.19 12.34
C GLU A 58 -16.03 2.65 13.77
N GLN A 59 -17.04 1.95 14.30
CA GLN A 59 -16.95 1.33 15.61
C GLN A 59 -15.86 0.23 15.65
N ASP A 60 -15.80 -0.62 14.64
CA ASP A 60 -14.78 -1.66 14.52
C ASP A 60 -13.37 -1.04 14.44
N ARG A 61 -13.23 0.07 13.70
CA ARG A 61 -11.99 0.83 13.61
C ARG A 61 -11.59 1.46 14.95
N VAL A 62 -12.55 1.87 15.78
CA VAL A 62 -12.28 2.35 17.15
C VAL A 62 -11.88 1.20 18.06
N ASN A 63 -12.60 0.07 18.00
CA ASN A 63 -12.32 -1.11 18.82
C ASN A 63 -10.92 -1.66 18.53
N GLN A 64 -10.54 -1.75 17.25
CA GLN A 64 -9.21 -2.18 16.84
C GLN A 64 -8.12 -1.24 17.39
N ARG A 65 -8.31 0.08 17.28
CA ARG A 65 -7.36 1.06 17.84
C ARG A 65 -7.22 0.93 19.35
N ASN A 66 -8.32 0.72 20.07
CA ASN A 66 -8.29 0.55 21.52
C ASN A 66 -7.53 -0.74 21.90
N TYR A 67 -7.77 -1.83 21.19
CA TYR A 67 -7.05 -3.08 21.39
C TYR A 67 -5.54 -2.93 21.13
N GLU A 68 -5.15 -2.26 20.05
CA GLU A 68 -3.74 -1.98 19.73
C GLU A 68 -3.08 -1.11 20.81
N LEU A 69 -3.78 -0.10 21.33
CA LEU A 69 -3.30 0.75 22.43
C LEU A 69 -3.11 -0.03 23.73
N GLU A 70 -4.04 -0.91 24.06
CA GLU A 70 -3.95 -1.77 25.25
C GLU A 70 -2.75 -2.72 25.14
N GLN A 71 -2.58 -3.36 23.98
CA GLN A 71 -1.42 -4.21 23.70
C GLN A 71 -0.10 -3.45 23.81
N ALA A 72 -0.03 -2.23 23.27
CA ALA A 72 1.15 -1.38 23.39
C ALA A 72 1.45 -1.02 24.86
N HIS A 73 0.41 -0.71 25.65
CA HIS A 73 0.56 -0.41 27.07
C HIS A 73 1.07 -1.61 27.87
N VAL A 74 0.51 -2.79 27.63
CA VAL A 74 0.96 -4.04 28.26
C VAL A 74 2.43 -4.32 27.92
N ALA A 75 2.79 -4.23 26.65
CA ALA A 75 4.17 -4.41 26.21
C ALA A 75 5.13 -3.41 26.87
N GLN A 76 4.71 -2.15 27.05
CA GLN A 76 5.48 -1.13 27.75
C GLN A 76 5.64 -1.43 29.24
N GLN A 77 4.59 -1.92 29.91
CA GLN A 77 4.65 -2.32 31.32
C GLN A 77 5.62 -3.49 31.55
N HIS A 78 5.62 -4.48 30.67
CA HIS A 78 6.54 -5.62 30.79
C HIS A 78 7.99 -5.24 30.50
N THR A 79 8.23 -4.24 29.63
CA THR A 79 9.57 -3.88 29.16
C THR A 79 10.19 -2.65 29.83
N SER A 80 9.48 -1.97 30.74
CA SER A 80 9.91 -0.69 31.31
C SER A 80 11.27 -0.75 32.02
N ASN A 81 11.57 -1.90 32.65
CA ASN A 81 12.79 -2.13 33.42
C ASN A 81 13.83 -2.97 32.66
N MET A 82 13.57 -3.30 31.39
CA MET A 82 14.47 -4.10 30.56
C MET A 82 15.56 -3.23 29.93
N SER A 83 16.73 -3.83 29.69
CA SER A 83 17.74 -3.17 28.86
C SER A 83 17.21 -3.00 27.42
N PRO A 84 17.73 -2.05 26.63
CA PRO A 84 17.31 -1.89 25.24
C PRO A 84 17.45 -3.17 24.41
N HIS A 85 18.48 -3.97 24.70
CA HIS A 85 18.69 -5.27 24.06
C HIS A 85 17.60 -6.27 24.42
N ASP A 86 17.34 -6.45 25.71
CA ASP A 86 16.37 -7.44 26.19
C ASP A 86 14.94 -7.06 25.80
N ARG A 87 14.64 -5.75 25.80
CA ARG A 87 13.39 -5.21 25.28
C ARG A 87 13.18 -5.54 23.81
N SER A 88 14.23 -5.48 22.97
CA SER A 88 14.14 -5.88 21.57
C SER A 88 13.86 -7.37 21.40
N GLN A 89 14.49 -8.22 22.22
CA GLN A 89 14.21 -9.66 22.21
C GLN A 89 12.75 -9.94 22.61
N TYR A 90 12.26 -9.29 23.67
CA TYR A 90 10.87 -9.39 24.08
C TYR A 90 9.90 -9.02 22.94
N TYR A 91 10.13 -7.90 22.25
CA TYR A 91 9.28 -7.49 21.13
C TYR A 91 9.31 -8.47 19.96
N LEU A 92 10.47 -9.09 19.67
CA LEU A 92 10.59 -10.11 18.63
C LEU A 92 9.80 -11.39 19.00
N GLU A 93 9.94 -11.87 20.23
CA GLU A 93 9.24 -13.05 20.73
C GLU A 93 7.71 -12.87 20.72
N HIS A 94 7.24 -11.70 21.13
CA HIS A 94 5.81 -11.37 21.24
C HIS A 94 5.24 -10.74 19.97
N ARG A 95 6.03 -10.68 18.88
CA ARG A 95 5.64 -10.13 17.57
C ARG A 95 5.15 -8.68 17.62
N HIS A 96 5.65 -7.88 18.57
CA HIS A 96 5.40 -6.45 18.66
C HIS A 96 6.32 -5.68 17.68
N PHE A 97 6.15 -5.92 16.38
CA PHE A 97 7.01 -5.37 15.34
C PHE A 97 6.95 -3.84 15.26
N ASP A 98 5.78 -3.24 15.51
CA ASP A 98 5.65 -1.78 15.51
C ASP A 98 6.44 -1.13 16.64
N ALA A 99 6.42 -1.72 17.84
CA ALA A 99 7.21 -1.26 18.99
C ALA A 99 8.72 -1.45 18.75
N LEU A 100 9.11 -2.58 18.12
CA LEU A 100 10.49 -2.84 17.73
C LEU A 100 10.99 -1.82 16.70
N ASN A 101 10.19 -1.53 15.69
CA ASN A 101 10.50 -0.53 14.67
C ASN A 101 10.62 0.86 15.28
N ALA A 102 9.67 1.26 16.14
CA ALA A 102 9.72 2.52 16.86
C ALA A 102 10.99 2.67 17.69
N GLN A 103 11.41 1.61 18.40
CA GLN A 103 12.67 1.59 19.12
C GLN A 103 13.89 1.74 18.18
N GLY A 104 13.90 1.03 17.04
CA GLY A 104 14.96 1.16 16.05
C GLY A 104 15.08 2.59 15.51
N HIS A 105 13.95 3.22 15.21
CA HIS A 105 13.88 4.63 14.79
C HIS A 105 14.39 5.57 15.88
N GLU A 106 13.97 5.39 17.14
CA GLU A 106 14.44 6.20 18.25
C GLU A 106 15.98 6.11 18.41
N GLN A 107 16.54 4.90 18.32
CA GLN A 107 17.98 4.68 18.40
C GLN A 107 18.74 5.35 17.24
N GLN A 108 18.22 5.24 16.02
CA GLN A 108 18.80 5.90 14.85
C GLN A 108 18.78 7.42 15.01
N PHE A 109 17.64 7.99 15.40
CA PHE A 109 17.52 9.43 15.66
C PHE A 109 18.51 9.89 16.73
N ASN A 110 18.58 9.20 17.86
CA ASN A 110 19.51 9.50 18.94
C ASN A 110 20.98 9.42 18.48
N SER A 111 21.31 8.49 17.58
CA SER A 111 22.64 8.39 17.00
C SER A 111 23.00 9.61 16.13
N ILE A 112 22.06 10.10 15.32
CA ILE A 112 22.22 11.29 14.47
C ILE A 112 22.40 12.54 15.34
N LEU A 113 21.55 12.69 16.36
CA LEU A 113 21.63 13.80 17.31
C LEU A 113 22.96 13.80 18.07
N LYS A 114 23.43 12.64 18.52
CA LYS A 114 24.72 12.50 19.20
C LYS A 114 25.90 12.82 18.29
N ALA A 115 25.84 12.42 17.01
CA ALA A 115 26.86 12.77 16.03
C ALA A 115 26.93 14.28 15.80
N LYS A 116 25.77 14.95 15.69
CA LYS A 116 25.68 16.41 15.57
C LYS A 116 26.29 17.10 16.78
N ASN A 117 25.87 16.70 17.99
CA ASN A 117 26.33 17.32 19.24
C ASN A 117 27.84 17.16 19.48
N ARG A 118 28.43 16.11 18.91
CA ARG A 118 29.89 15.87 18.94
C ARG A 118 30.66 16.57 17.82
N GLY A 119 29.98 17.28 16.92
CA GLY A 119 30.60 17.90 15.74
C GLY A 119 31.09 16.91 14.70
N LEU A 120 30.63 15.66 14.73
CA LEU A 120 31.03 14.60 13.78
C LEU A 120 30.34 14.73 12.41
N ILE A 121 29.27 15.51 12.34
CA ILE A 121 28.51 15.78 11.10
C ILE A 121 28.22 17.28 11.01
N SER A 122 28.16 17.80 9.79
CA SER A 122 27.77 19.19 9.56
C SER A 122 26.27 19.41 9.83
N GLU A 123 25.86 20.66 10.06
CA GLU A 123 24.44 21.01 10.18
C GLU A 123 23.66 20.61 8.91
N LYS A 124 24.25 20.80 7.73
CA LYS A 124 23.65 20.39 6.45
C LYS A 124 23.41 18.88 6.40
N ASP A 125 24.38 18.08 6.82
CA ASP A 125 24.26 16.61 6.86
C ASP A 125 23.23 16.16 7.90
N TYR A 126 23.17 16.84 9.05
CA TYR A 126 22.14 16.60 10.06
C TYR A 126 20.75 16.82 9.48
N GLN A 127 20.50 17.98 8.84
CA GLN A 127 19.20 18.30 8.25
C GLN A 127 18.78 17.27 7.18
N GLN A 128 19.72 16.84 6.33
CA GLN A 128 19.45 15.81 5.34
C GLN A 128 19.10 14.44 5.98
N LYS A 129 19.80 14.06 7.05
CA LYS A 129 19.56 12.79 7.75
C LYS A 129 18.25 12.79 8.52
N ILE A 130 17.89 13.89 9.17
CA ILE A 130 16.61 14.02 9.89
C ILE A 130 15.44 14.05 8.92
N ALA A 131 15.54 14.74 7.78
CA ALA A 131 14.47 14.76 6.78
C ALA A 131 14.13 13.36 6.22
N LYS A 132 15.14 12.49 6.08
CA LYS A 132 14.95 11.08 5.69
C LYS A 132 14.40 10.20 6.81
N HIS A 133 14.59 10.61 8.07
CA HIS A 133 14.17 9.85 9.24
C HIS A 133 12.72 10.14 9.66
N THR A 134 12.10 11.21 9.15
CA THR A 134 10.69 11.51 9.44
C THR A 134 9.81 10.32 9.02
N PRO A 135 9.19 9.60 9.97
CA PRO A 135 8.34 8.47 9.62
C PRO A 135 7.13 8.98 8.85
N VAL A 136 6.82 8.32 7.73
CA VAL A 136 5.57 8.51 7.00
C VAL A 136 4.42 8.27 7.98
N SER A 137 3.50 9.23 8.10
CA SER A 137 2.43 9.20 9.09
C SER A 137 1.54 7.97 8.91
N LEU A 138 1.06 7.41 10.02
CA LEU A 138 0.12 6.29 10.04
C LEU A 138 -1.16 6.59 9.23
N ASP A 139 -1.58 7.85 9.19
CA ASP A 139 -2.70 8.33 8.37
C ASP A 139 -2.47 8.12 6.87
N GLN A 140 -1.22 8.18 6.41
CA GLN A 140 -0.89 8.00 5.01
C GLN A 140 -0.95 6.52 4.60
N ARG A 141 -0.75 5.57 5.53
CA ARG A 141 -0.97 4.13 5.30
C ARG A 141 -2.46 3.80 5.22
N ASN A 142 -3.28 4.37 6.10
CA ASN A 142 -4.73 4.13 6.10
C ASN A 142 -5.47 4.75 4.91
N ASN A 143 -4.96 5.85 4.33
CA ASN A 143 -5.55 6.45 3.14
C ASN A 143 -5.28 5.67 1.83
N GLN A 144 -4.37 4.68 1.82
CA GLN A 144 -4.13 3.84 0.64
C GLN A 144 -5.21 2.77 0.41
N LEU A 145 -6.05 2.48 1.42
CA LEU A 145 -7.14 1.50 1.33
C LEU A 145 -8.51 2.13 1.08
N LYS A 146 -8.57 3.43 0.76
CA LYS A 146 -9.82 4.06 0.31
C LYS A 146 -10.11 3.64 -1.13
N PHE A 147 -10.82 2.52 -1.28
CA PHE A 147 -11.52 2.21 -2.52
C PHE A 147 -12.55 3.32 -2.77
N SER A 148 -12.18 4.29 -3.62
CA SER A 148 -13.14 5.25 -4.15
C SER A 148 -14.08 4.50 -5.07
N ILE A 149 -15.34 4.32 -4.66
CA ILE A 149 -16.39 3.84 -5.54
C ILE A 149 -16.58 4.92 -6.61
N PRO A 150 -16.38 4.62 -7.91
CA PRO A 150 -16.65 5.59 -8.96
C PRO A 150 -18.15 5.87 -9.00
N ILE A 151 -18.53 7.13 -8.80
CA ILE A 151 -19.88 7.62 -9.06
C ILE A 151 -19.92 7.84 -10.58
N GLY A 152 -20.69 7.02 -11.29
CA GLY A 152 -20.95 7.23 -12.71
C GLY A 152 -21.88 8.43 -12.90
N GLU A 153 -21.55 9.28 -13.88
CA GLU A 153 -22.47 10.31 -14.42
C GLU A 153 -23.55 9.69 -15.32
#